data_AF-A0A957DIF1-F1
#
_entry.id   AF-A0A957DIF1-F1
#
_cell.length_a   1.000
_cell.length_b   1.000
_cell.length_c   1.000
_cell.angle_alpha   90.00
_cell.angle_beta   90.00
_cell.angle_gamma   90.00
#
_symmetry.space_group_name_H-M   'P 1'
#
loop_
_entity.id
_entity.type
_entity.pdbx_description
1 polymer ?
#
loop_
_entity_poly.entity_id
_entity_poly.type
_entity_poly.pdbx_seq_one_letter_code
_entity_poly.pdbx_strand_id
1 'polypeptide(L)'
;MSVSIFQTQKIHLLINTGNGYNHFLNQTVGSITVTCEDQPYLVRELRLGRDLREWHVAANVVSHAAAAIPVWEGATTVGVSGFLDLLSLELPPQCHAGMLTNITISDDSVPSLN
;
A
#
# COMPACT_ATOMS: atom_id res chain seq x y z
N MET A 1 11.13 4.38 5.58
CA MET A 1 12.15 3.33 5.42
C MET A 1 13.31 3.93 4.65
N SER A 2 14.47 4.06 5.28
CA SER A 2 15.66 4.60 4.62
C SER A 2 16.25 3.57 3.66
N VAL A 3 16.59 4.02 2.46
CA VAL A 3 17.19 3.23 1.38
C VAL A 3 18.24 4.09 0.66
N SER A 4 19.05 3.52 -0.20
CA SER A 4 19.95 4.28 -1.08
C SER A 4 20.10 3.53 -2.38
N ILE A 5 19.24 3.85 -3.34
CA ILE A 5 19.14 3.13 -4.61
C ILE A 5 19.13 4.14 -5.75
N PHE A 6 20.12 4.03 -6.65
CA PHE A 6 20.27 4.91 -7.80
C PHE A 6 19.36 4.48 -8.96
N GLN A 7 18.81 5.45 -9.68
CA GLN A 7 18.01 5.23 -10.90
C GLN A 7 16.84 4.26 -10.70
N THR A 8 16.13 4.40 -9.58
CA THR A 8 15.00 3.52 -9.25
C THR A 8 13.79 3.91 -10.10
N GLN A 9 13.28 2.98 -10.91
CA GLN A 9 12.12 3.21 -11.76
C GLN A 9 10.80 2.79 -11.11
N LYS A 10 10.85 1.79 -10.25
CA LYS A 10 9.66 1.15 -9.72
C LYS A 10 9.89 0.65 -8.31
N ILE A 11 8.85 0.69 -7.50
CA ILE A 11 8.80 0.02 -6.20
C ILE A 11 7.68 -1.02 -6.18
N HIS A 12 7.92 -2.09 -5.43
CA HIS A 12 6.97 -3.15 -5.21
C HIS A 12 6.74 -3.28 -3.70
N LEU A 13 5.48 -3.17 -3.28
CA LEU A 13 5.10 -3.12 -1.87
C LEU A 13 4.07 -4.21 -1.58
N LEU A 14 4.28 -4.94 -0.49
CA LEU A 14 3.30 -5.84 0.10
C LEU A 14 2.65 -5.09 1.26
N ILE A 15 1.40 -4.68 1.08
CA ILE A 15 0.66 -3.90 2.07
C ILE A 15 -0.70 -4.53 2.27
N ASN A 16 -1.02 -4.83 3.53
CA ASN A 16 -2.33 -5.32 3.94
C ASN A 16 -2.97 -4.31 4.88
N THR A 17 -4.30 -4.32 4.94
CA THR A 17 -5.05 -3.55 5.95
C THR A 17 -5.61 -4.47 7.03
N GLY A 18 -5.93 -3.89 8.19
CA GLY A 18 -6.62 -4.60 9.26
C GLY A 18 -7.88 -3.85 9.70
N ASN A 19 -9.02 -4.53 9.65
CA ASN A 19 -10.33 -4.04 10.10
C ASN A 19 -10.76 -2.69 9.47
N GLY A 20 -10.37 -2.42 8.23
CA GLY A 20 -10.74 -1.20 7.51
C GLY A 20 -12.08 -1.29 6.78
N TYR A 21 -12.57 -2.47 6.43
CA TYR A 21 -13.64 -2.68 5.47
C TYR A 21 -14.95 -2.05 5.95
N ASN A 22 -15.25 -2.23 7.23
CA ASN A 22 -16.48 -1.71 7.84
C ASN A 22 -16.50 -0.18 7.95
N HIS A 23 -15.35 0.48 7.83
CA HIS A 23 -15.20 1.91 8.13
C HIS A 23 -14.74 2.74 6.93
N PHE A 24 -13.92 2.16 6.06
CA PHE A 24 -13.12 2.86 5.06
C PHE A 24 -13.20 2.25 3.66
N LEU A 25 -14.13 1.33 3.40
CA LEU A 25 -14.29 0.79 2.04
C LEU A 25 -14.48 1.92 1.01
N ASN A 26 -13.66 1.88 -0.05
CA ASN A 26 -13.55 2.90 -1.10
C ASN A 26 -13.06 4.29 -0.63
N GLN A 27 -12.62 4.43 0.60
CA GLN A 27 -12.03 5.68 1.12
C GLN A 27 -10.51 5.65 1.04
N THR A 28 -9.90 6.83 1.02
CA THR A 28 -8.46 6.99 1.19
C THR A 28 -8.11 6.77 2.66
N VAL A 29 -7.19 5.83 2.91
CA VAL A 29 -6.76 5.41 4.26
C VAL A 29 -5.29 5.73 4.52
N GLY A 30 -4.59 6.27 3.53
CA GLY A 30 -3.16 6.51 3.64
C GLY A 30 -2.56 6.99 2.34
N SER A 31 -1.23 7.10 2.35
CA SER A 31 -0.48 7.55 1.19
C SER A 31 0.93 6.96 1.15
N ILE A 32 1.50 6.92 -0.05
CA ILE A 32 2.89 6.52 -0.30
C ILE A 32 3.62 7.73 -0.87
N THR A 33 4.63 8.17 -0.13
CA THR A 33 5.56 9.21 -0.54
C THR A 33 6.95 8.61 -0.68
N VAL A 34 7.68 8.98 -1.72
CA VAL A 34 9.08 8.61 -1.90
C VAL A 34 9.95 9.86 -1.82
N THR A 35 11.17 9.73 -1.32
CA THR A 35 12.15 10.81 -1.29
C THR A 35 13.25 10.48 -2.28
N CYS A 36 13.43 11.35 -3.28
CA CYS A 36 14.47 11.20 -4.31
C CYS A 36 15.29 12.48 -4.38
N GLU A 37 16.61 12.38 -4.30
CA GLU A 37 17.52 13.54 -4.15
C GLU A 37 17.07 14.48 -3.01
N ASP A 38 16.68 13.88 -1.88
CA ASP A 38 16.18 14.56 -0.68
C ASP A 38 14.90 15.39 -0.88
N GLN A 39 14.20 15.20 -2.00
CA GLN A 39 12.89 15.81 -2.27
C GLN A 39 11.76 14.78 -2.17
N PRO A 40 10.70 15.04 -1.39
CA PRO A 40 9.57 14.14 -1.26
C PRO A 40 8.59 14.29 -2.45
N TYR A 41 8.03 13.16 -2.90
CA TYR A 41 7.04 13.06 -3.95
C TYR A 41 5.92 12.11 -3.53
N LEU A 42 4.68 12.60 -3.52
CA LEU A 42 3.50 11.75 -3.36
C LEU A 42 3.31 10.90 -4.62
N VAL A 43 3.36 9.57 -4.47
CA VAL A 43 3.27 8.63 -5.59
C VAL A 43 1.88 7.99 -5.68
N ARG A 44 1.23 7.80 -4.53
CA ARG A 44 -0.07 7.10 -4.47
C ARG A 44 -0.83 7.48 -3.21
N GLU A 45 -2.11 7.80 -3.36
CA GLU A 45 -3.07 7.68 -2.26
C GLU A 45 -3.56 6.22 -2.19
N LEU A 46 -3.60 5.67 -0.98
CA LEU A 46 -4.02 4.30 -0.73
C LEU A 46 -5.51 4.25 -0.45
N ARG A 47 -6.27 3.58 -1.32
CA ARG A 47 -7.71 3.37 -1.12
C ARG A 47 -8.03 1.90 -0.84
N LEU A 48 -8.76 1.64 0.23
CA LEU A 48 -9.24 0.31 0.55
C LEU A 48 -10.29 -0.13 -0.48
N GLY A 49 -10.17 -1.35 -1.02
CA GLY A 49 -11.03 -1.82 -2.11
C GLY A 49 -10.47 -1.57 -3.51
N ARG A 50 -9.35 -0.83 -3.62
CA ARG A 50 -8.69 -0.52 -4.88
C ARG A 50 -7.19 -0.80 -4.83
N ASP A 51 -6.47 -0.11 -3.96
CA ASP A 51 -5.02 -0.22 -3.83
C ASP A 51 -4.63 -1.27 -2.78
N LEU A 52 -5.51 -1.47 -1.80
CA LEU A 52 -5.31 -2.41 -0.70
C LEU A 52 -6.50 -3.38 -0.58
N ARG A 53 -6.18 -4.63 -0.26
CA ARG A 53 -7.16 -5.65 0.11
C ARG A 53 -7.27 -5.76 1.62
N GLU A 54 -8.44 -6.18 2.04
CA GLU A 54 -8.69 -6.69 3.37
C GLU A 54 -9.34 -8.06 3.27
N TRP A 55 -9.00 -8.92 4.22
CA TRP A 55 -9.71 -10.16 4.43
C TRP A 55 -9.82 -10.40 5.93
N HIS A 56 -11.00 -10.78 6.40
CA HIS A 56 -11.23 -11.18 7.78
C HIS A 56 -12.51 -12.02 7.89
N VAL A 57 -12.60 -12.76 8.99
CA VAL A 57 -13.69 -13.75 9.18
C VAL A 57 -14.98 -13.12 9.62
N ALA A 58 -14.92 -12.05 10.41
CA ALA A 58 -16.13 -11.32 10.78
C ALA A 58 -16.88 -10.93 9.49
N ALA A 59 -18.14 -11.31 9.35
CA ALA A 59 -18.92 -11.10 8.13
C ALA A 59 -18.34 -11.69 6.81
N ASN A 60 -17.38 -12.62 6.88
CA ASN A 60 -16.78 -13.30 5.72
C ASN A 60 -16.25 -12.32 4.65
N VAL A 61 -15.47 -11.33 5.09
CA VAL A 61 -14.98 -10.25 4.22
C VAL A 61 -13.73 -10.70 3.48
N VAL A 62 -13.76 -10.54 2.16
CA VAL A 62 -12.60 -10.47 1.29
C VAL A 62 -12.89 -9.34 0.31
N SER A 63 -12.22 -8.20 0.46
CA SER A 63 -12.37 -7.08 -0.46
C SER A 63 -11.56 -7.32 -1.73
N HIS A 64 -11.71 -6.42 -2.70
CA HIS A 64 -10.91 -6.44 -3.92
C HIS A 64 -9.80 -5.40 -3.84
N ALA A 65 -8.73 -5.56 -4.63
CA ALA A 65 -7.67 -4.56 -4.77
C ALA A 65 -7.27 -4.47 -6.25
N ALA A 66 -8.08 -3.80 -7.07
CA ALA A 66 -7.92 -3.77 -8.52
C ALA A 66 -6.55 -3.22 -9.01
N ALA A 67 -5.87 -2.41 -8.20
CA ALA A 67 -4.56 -1.85 -8.54
C ALA A 67 -3.38 -2.71 -8.06
N ALA A 68 -3.64 -3.79 -7.31
CA ALA A 68 -2.63 -4.70 -6.81
C ALA A 68 -2.83 -6.12 -7.38
N ILE A 69 -1.77 -6.93 -7.35
CA ILE A 69 -1.80 -8.30 -7.88
C ILE A 69 -1.63 -9.27 -6.71
N PRO A 70 -2.52 -10.25 -6.51
CA PRO A 70 -2.32 -11.28 -5.49
C PRO A 70 -1.08 -12.10 -5.84
N VAL A 71 -0.11 -12.11 -4.93
CA VAL A 71 1.12 -12.92 -5.06
C VAL A 71 1.12 -14.12 -4.11
N TRP A 72 0.16 -14.16 -3.20
CA TRP A 72 -0.14 -15.30 -2.38
C TRP A 72 -1.64 -15.37 -2.10
N GLU A 73 -2.18 -16.59 -2.19
CA GLU A 73 -3.51 -16.96 -1.71
C GLU A 73 -3.39 -18.27 -0.93
N GLY A 74 -4.03 -18.35 0.22
CA GLY A 74 -4.02 -19.56 1.02
C GLY A 74 -5.19 -19.66 1.98
N ALA A 75 -5.48 -20.89 2.39
CA ALA A 75 -6.46 -21.14 3.44
C ALA A 75 -5.98 -20.53 4.77
N THR A 76 -6.85 -19.78 5.43
CA THR A 76 -6.60 -19.33 6.80
C THR A 76 -7.18 -20.33 7.80
N THR A 77 -6.65 -20.33 9.02
CA THR A 77 -7.18 -21.16 10.13
C THR A 77 -8.61 -20.81 10.54
N VAL A 78 -9.15 -19.74 9.97
CA VAL A 78 -10.38 -19.09 10.42
C VAL A 78 -11.47 -19.07 9.33
N GLY A 79 -11.28 -19.80 8.22
CA GLY A 79 -12.35 -20.14 7.27
C GLY A 79 -12.56 -19.18 6.10
N VAL A 80 -11.67 -18.20 5.92
CA VAL A 80 -11.60 -17.32 4.73
C VAL A 80 -10.30 -17.52 3.97
N SER A 81 -10.27 -17.21 2.68
CA SER A 81 -9.00 -17.13 1.94
C SER A 81 -8.22 -15.90 2.39
N GLY A 82 -6.96 -16.12 2.76
CA GLY A 82 -6.01 -15.07 3.03
C GLY A 82 -5.29 -14.67 1.74
N PHE A 83 -4.93 -13.40 1.65
CA PHE A 83 -4.22 -12.85 0.50
C PHE A 83 -3.05 -11.97 0.93
N LEU A 84 -1.98 -12.00 0.13
CA LEU A 84 -0.95 -10.96 0.09
C LEU A 84 -0.93 -10.38 -1.32
N ASP A 85 -1.09 -9.07 -1.42
CA ASP A 85 -1.13 -8.36 -2.69
C ASP A 85 0.14 -7.52 -2.88
N LEU A 86 0.69 -7.57 -4.09
CA LEU A 86 1.81 -6.76 -4.53
C LEU A 86 1.29 -5.51 -5.24
N LEU A 87 1.45 -4.36 -4.59
CA LEU A 87 1.23 -3.06 -5.19
C LEU A 87 2.51 -2.60 -5.89
N SER A 88 2.41 -2.33 -7.19
CA SER A 88 3.54 -1.95 -8.03
C SER A 88 3.38 -0.51 -8.49
N LEU A 89 4.34 0.35 -8.15
CA LEU A 89 4.26 1.79 -8.41
C LEU A 89 5.45 2.27 -9.23
N GLU A 90 5.17 2.87 -10.37
CA GLU A 90 6.15 3.64 -11.12
C GLU A 90 6.56 4.88 -10.32
N LEU A 91 7.86 5.17 -10.31
CA LEU A 91 8.41 6.32 -9.63
C LEU A 91 8.46 7.54 -10.57
N PRO A 92 8.53 8.77 -10.01
CA PRO A 92 8.65 9.96 -10.83
C PRO A 92 10.06 10.05 -11.46
N PRO A 93 10.24 10.78 -12.58
CA PRO A 93 11.52 10.86 -13.32
C PRO A 93 12.73 11.27 -12.48
N GLN A 94 12.52 12.03 -11.41
CA GLN A 94 13.57 12.45 -10.48
C GLN A 94 14.23 11.25 -9.78
N CYS A 95 13.46 10.19 -9.49
CA CYS A 95 14.00 8.94 -8.96
C CYS A 95 14.75 8.12 -10.02
N HIS A 96 14.43 8.32 -11.31
CA HIS A 96 15.07 7.62 -12.42
C HIS A 96 16.43 8.23 -12.75
N ALA A 97 16.60 9.53 -12.53
CA ALA A 97 17.86 10.24 -12.75
C ALA A 97 18.71 10.33 -11.48
N GLY A 98 18.10 10.24 -10.30
CA GLY A 98 18.74 10.42 -9.00
C GLY A 98 18.67 9.20 -8.09
N MET A 99 18.88 9.45 -6.80
CA MET A 99 18.88 8.45 -5.74
C MET A 99 17.58 8.48 -4.94
N LEU A 100 16.91 7.34 -4.86
CA LEU A 100 15.84 7.10 -3.88
C LEU A 100 16.47 6.92 -2.50
N THR A 101 16.11 7.78 -1.55
CA THR A 101 16.66 7.79 -0.19
C THR A 101 15.68 7.34 0.88
N ASN A 102 14.37 7.46 0.63
CA ASN A 102 13.35 7.05 1.59
C ASN A 102 12.03 6.67 0.90
N ILE A 103 11.31 5.73 1.50
CA ILE A 103 9.91 5.41 1.20
C ILE A 103 9.12 5.58 2.49
N THR A 104 8.12 6.45 2.46
CA THR A 104 7.19 6.71 3.55
C THR A 104 5.81 6.19 3.19
N ILE A 105 5.22 5.41 4.07
CA ILE A 105 3.84 4.96 4.00
C ILE A 105 3.13 5.59 5.19
N SER A 106 2.13 6.44 4.93
CA SER A 106 1.29 7.05 5.96
C SER A 106 0.01 6.26 6.13
N ASP A 107 -0.41 6.09 7.38
CA ASP A 107 -1.74 5.65 7.74
C ASP A 107 -2.53 6.87 8.19
N ASP A 108 -3.51 7.27 7.38
CA ASP A 108 -4.33 8.45 7.58
C ASP A 108 -5.78 8.04 7.95
N SER A 109 -6.01 6.75 8.25
CA SER A 109 -7.35 6.19 8.52
C SER A 109 -7.93 6.65 9.87
N VAL A 110 -7.08 7.04 10.82
CA VAL A 110 -7.47 7.61 12.09
C VAL A 110 -6.82 8.99 12.21
N PRO A 111 -7.58 10.08 12.45
CA PRO A 111 -6.98 11.37 12.72
C PRO A 111 -6.02 11.25 13.90
N SER A 112 -4.79 11.75 13.74
CA SER A 112 -3.88 11.91 14.87
C SER A 112 -4.61 12.68 15.96
N LEU A 113 -4.72 12.09 17.15
CA LEU A 113 -5.21 12.79 18.34
C LEU A 113 -4.25 13.96 18.57
N ASN A 114 -4.70 15.17 18.23
CA ASN A 114 -4.00 16.42 18.56
C ASN A 114 -4.06 16.66 20.07
#